data_AF-A0A699R016-F1
#
_entry.id   AF-A0A699R016-F1
#
_cell.length_a   1.000
_cell.length_b   1.000
_cell.length_c   1.000
_cell.angle_alpha   90.00
_cell.angle_beta   90.00
_cell.angle_gamma   90.00
#
_symmetry.space_group_name_H-M   'P 1'
#
loop_
_entity.id
_entity.type
_entity.pdbx_description
1 polymer ?
#
loop_
_entity_poly.entity_id
_entity_poly.type
_entity_poly.pdbx_seq_one_letter_code
_entity_poly.pdbx_strand_id
1 'polypeptide(L)'
;GAGGDAIPHGIHVWIERFTKLKPLAFRSAATPAEAEDWITHMEKLFQVLGCPDSFKTRLAAFKIEGDALSWWKAHLRTQLQEMLENGFIRPTVLPWGAPVLFVKKKDGSMRLCIDY
;
A
#
# COMPACT_ATOMS: atom_id res chain seq x y z
N GLY A 1 17.74 -3.32 -33.72
CA GLY A 1 16.60 -3.90 -32.99
C GLY A 1 16.57 -3.28 -31.61
N ALA A 2 15.54 -2.50 -31.31
CA ALA A 2 15.39 -1.88 -30.00
C ALA A 2 14.78 -2.92 -29.04
N GLY A 3 15.64 -3.55 -28.24
CA GLY A 3 15.20 -4.32 -27.08
C GLY A 3 14.73 -3.35 -26.01
N GLY A 4 13.45 -3.00 -26.05
CA GLY A 4 12.80 -2.29 -24.95
C GLY A 4 12.65 -3.29 -23.81
N ASP A 5 13.41 -3.10 -22.74
CA ASP A 5 13.21 -3.83 -21.49
C ASP A 5 11.79 -3.59 -21.01
N ALA A 6 10.91 -4.56 -21.25
CA ALA A 6 9.53 -4.52 -20.78
C ALA A 6 9.56 -4.51 -19.25
N ILE A 7 9.06 -3.42 -18.65
CA ILE A 7 8.91 -3.31 -17.20
C ILE A 7 8.13 -4.54 -16.72
N PRO A 8 8.66 -5.34 -15.77
CA PRO A 8 7.94 -6.50 -15.26
C PRO A 8 6.57 -6.06 -14.71
N HIS A 9 5.49 -6.55 -15.33
CA HIS A 9 4.14 -6.06 -15.05
C HIS A 9 3.53 -6.58 -13.74
N GLY A 10 4.12 -7.63 -13.14
CA GLY A 10 3.59 -8.27 -11.94
C GLY A 10 4.26 -7.83 -10.65
N ILE A 11 3.47 -7.45 -9.63
CA ILE A 11 3.96 -7.16 -8.27
C ILE A 11 4.79 -8.32 -7.69
N HIS A 12 4.49 -9.57 -8.05
CA HIS A 12 5.22 -10.76 -7.58
C HIS A 12 6.69 -10.74 -8.02
N VAL A 13 6.98 -10.29 -9.25
CA VAL A 13 8.37 -10.15 -9.74
C VAL A 13 9.11 -9.10 -8.91
N TRP A 14 8.44 -7.99 -8.61
CA TRP A 14 9.01 -6.93 -7.79
C TRP A 14 9.26 -7.39 -6.34
N ILE A 15 8.33 -8.13 -5.74
CA ILE A 15 8.49 -8.70 -4.40
C ILE A 15 9.68 -9.68 -4.38
N GLU A 16 9.83 -10.54 -5.38
CA GLU A 16 10.94 -11.49 -5.44
C GLU A 16 12.29 -10.76 -5.51
N ARG A 17 12.42 -9.80 -6.43
CA ARG A 17 13.64 -8.99 -6.59
C ARG A 17 13.95 -8.19 -5.33
N PHE A 18 12.92 -7.58 -4.74
CA PHE A 18 13.04 -6.80 -3.51
C PHE A 18 13.48 -7.68 -2.33
N THR A 19 12.88 -8.86 -2.16
CA THR A 19 13.23 -9.78 -1.08
C THR A 19 14.67 -10.28 -1.17
N LYS A 20 15.21 -10.46 -2.40
CA LYS A 20 16.62 -10.81 -2.60
C LYS A 20 17.60 -9.78 -2.03
N LEU A 21 17.19 -8.51 -1.92
CA LEU A 21 18.00 -7.45 -1.31
C LEU A 21 17.94 -7.41 0.22
N LYS A 22 17.15 -8.29 0.86
CA LYS A 22 17.00 -8.39 2.32
C LYS A 22 16.64 -7.04 2.98
N PRO A 23 15.53 -6.41 2.58
CA PRO A 23 15.09 -5.14 3.15
C PRO A 23 14.84 -5.26 4.65
N LEU A 24 15.21 -4.21 5.39
CA LEU A 24 14.94 -4.10 6.81
C LEU A 24 13.43 -3.98 7.06
N ALA A 25 12.90 -4.75 8.01
CA ALA A 25 11.53 -4.62 8.46
C ALA A 25 11.37 -3.42 9.41
N PHE A 26 10.29 -2.67 9.26
CA PHE A 26 9.89 -1.60 10.17
C PHE A 26 8.89 -2.15 11.19
N ARG A 27 9.33 -2.29 12.43
CA ARG A 27 8.51 -2.88 13.51
C ARG A 27 8.00 -1.83 14.49
N SER A 28 8.81 -0.80 14.73
CA SER A 28 8.54 0.31 15.65
C SER A 28 9.60 1.40 15.42
N ALA A 29 9.31 2.62 15.86
CA ALA A 29 10.30 3.68 16.00
C ALA A 29 10.05 4.42 17.31
N ALA A 30 11.09 4.61 18.12
CA ALA A 30 11.05 5.42 19.33
C ALA A 30 11.27 6.90 19.01
N THR A 31 11.90 7.21 17.88
CA THR A 31 12.21 8.57 17.43
C THR A 31 11.85 8.76 15.95
N PRO A 32 11.58 10.00 15.50
CA PRO A 32 11.38 10.29 14.07
C PRO A 32 12.59 9.89 13.21
N ALA A 33 13.82 10.06 13.73
CA ALA A 33 15.05 9.72 13.02
C ALA A 33 15.13 8.23 12.66
N GLU A 34 14.70 7.33 13.53
CA GLU A 34 14.67 5.89 13.23
C GLU A 34 13.72 5.56 12.06
N ALA A 35 12.60 6.30 11.96
CA ALA A 35 11.69 6.16 10.84
C ALA A 35 12.30 6.72 9.54
N GLU A 36 12.98 7.87 9.60
CA GLU A 36 13.69 8.47 8.47
C GLU A 36 14.83 7.60 7.95
N ASP A 37 15.60 6.98 8.85
CA ASP A 37 16.66 6.03 8.51
C ASP A 37 16.09 4.81 7.78
N TRP A 38 14.95 4.29 8.25
CA TRP A 38 14.26 3.20 7.55
C TRP A 38 13.75 3.64 6.17
N ILE A 39 13.15 4.82 6.04
CA ILE A 39 12.70 5.35 4.74
C ILE A 39 13.88 5.48 3.78
N THR A 40 14.99 6.04 4.25
CA THR A 40 16.22 6.21 3.46
C THR A 40 16.78 4.86 3.01
N HIS A 41 16.79 3.86 3.90
CA HIS A 41 17.17 2.49 3.55
C HIS A 41 16.30 1.94 2.42
N MET A 42 14.98 2.11 2.52
CA MET A 42 14.03 1.64 1.53
C MET A 42 14.18 2.33 0.17
N GLU A 43 14.33 3.66 0.15
CA GLU A 43 14.57 4.43 -1.09
C GLU A 43 15.85 4.00 -1.79
N LYS A 44 16.92 3.70 -1.05
CA LYS A 44 18.16 3.15 -1.63
C LYS A 44 17.92 1.80 -2.32
N LEU A 45 17.11 0.91 -1.73
CA LEU A 45 16.76 -0.36 -2.35
C LEU A 45 15.90 -0.16 -3.61
N PHE A 46 14.94 0.77 -3.57
CA PHE A 46 14.13 1.10 -4.74
C PHE A 46 14.95 1.67 -5.88
N GLN A 47 15.93 2.52 -5.58
CA GLN A 47 16.87 3.07 -6.57
C GLN A 47 17.68 1.96 -7.24
N VAL A 48 18.24 1.02 -6.46
CA VAL A 48 19.01 -0.12 -6.98
C VAL A 48 18.16 -1.01 -7.89
N LEU A 49 16.87 -1.17 -7.57
CA LEU A 49 15.94 -1.99 -8.36
C LEU A 49 15.37 -1.27 -9.60
N GLY A 50 15.54 0.06 -9.71
CA GLY A 50 14.80 0.86 -10.69
C GLY A 50 13.29 0.76 -10.48
N CYS A 51 12.84 0.69 -9.22
CA CYS A 51 11.44 0.44 -8.89
C CYS A 51 10.55 1.66 -9.22
N PRO A 52 9.49 1.51 -10.04
CA PRO A 52 8.55 2.59 -10.30
C PRO A 52 7.76 2.98 -9.05
N ASP A 53 7.40 4.27 -8.93
CA ASP A 53 6.68 4.81 -7.76
C ASP A 53 5.35 4.09 -7.49
N SER A 54 4.67 3.58 -8.53
CA SER A 54 3.44 2.79 -8.42
C SER A 54 3.61 1.49 -7.62
N PHE A 55 4.85 1.00 -7.46
CA PHE A 55 5.17 -0.21 -6.71
C PHE A 55 5.85 0.08 -5.36
N LYS A 56 6.56 1.21 -5.21
CA LYS A 56 7.32 1.55 -3.99
C LYS A 56 6.48 1.45 -2.73
N THR A 57 5.30 2.10 -2.70
CA THR A 57 4.42 2.07 -1.52
C THR A 57 3.99 0.66 -1.14
N ARG A 58 3.73 -0.20 -2.13
CA ARG A 58 3.30 -1.59 -1.90
C ARG A 58 4.45 -2.44 -1.35
N LEU A 59 5.66 -2.24 -1.86
CA LEU A 59 6.86 -2.93 -1.37
C LEU A 59 7.28 -2.43 0.02
N ALA A 60 7.13 -1.13 0.30
CA ALA A 60 7.37 -0.56 1.62
C ALA A 60 6.38 -1.08 2.66
N ALA A 61 5.08 -1.07 2.33
CA ALA A 61 4.04 -1.63 3.18
C ALA A 61 4.27 -3.13 3.47
N PHE A 62 4.81 -3.88 2.52
CA PHE A 62 5.20 -5.29 2.71
C PHE A 62 6.27 -5.49 3.79
N LYS A 63 7.02 -4.44 4.16
CA LYS A 63 8.04 -4.48 5.22
C LYS A 63 7.64 -3.81 6.52
N ILE A 64 6.38 -3.41 6.66
CA ILE A 64 5.82 -2.97 7.93
C ILE A 64 5.36 -4.22 8.70
N GLU A 65 5.89 -4.43 9.89
CA GLU A 65 5.63 -5.61 10.72
C GLU A 65 5.36 -5.19 12.17
N GLY A 66 5.00 -6.13 13.04
CA GLY A 66 4.88 -5.90 14.49
C GLY A 66 3.93 -4.75 14.89
N ASP A 67 4.40 -3.89 15.79
CA ASP A 67 3.61 -2.80 16.38
C ASP A 67 3.26 -1.73 15.35
N ALA A 68 4.19 -1.39 14.45
CA ALA A 68 3.96 -0.47 13.35
C ALA A 68 2.84 -0.96 12.43
N LEU A 69 2.79 -2.26 12.12
CA LEU A 69 1.70 -2.85 11.34
C LEU A 69 0.38 -2.80 12.09
N SER A 70 0.40 -3.07 13.40
CA SER A 70 -0.79 -3.02 14.25
C SER A 70 -1.35 -1.61 14.32
N TRP A 71 -0.49 -0.61 14.51
CA TRP A 71 -0.85 0.81 14.48
C TRP A 71 -1.45 1.21 13.13
N TRP A 72 -0.81 0.83 12.01
CA TRP A 72 -1.28 1.15 10.67
C TRP A 72 -2.68 0.59 10.40
N LYS A 73 -2.92 -0.67 10.78
CA LYS A 73 -4.24 -1.30 10.66
C LYS A 73 -5.30 -0.61 11.52
N ALA A 74 -4.94 -0.24 12.74
CA ALA A 74 -5.84 0.49 13.64
C ALA A 74 -6.20 1.87 13.07
N HIS A 75 -5.22 2.61 12.58
CA HIS A 75 -5.41 3.91 11.94
C HIS A 75 -6.32 3.80 10.71
N LEU A 76 -6.07 2.84 9.82
CA LEU A 76 -6.93 2.57 8.67
C LEU A 76 -8.36 2.24 9.08
N ARG A 77 -8.54 1.39 10.10
CA ARG A 77 -9.88 1.05 10.59
C ARG A 77 -10.63 2.27 11.11
N THR A 78 -9.96 3.17 11.84
CA THR A 78 -10.56 4.43 12.30
C THR A 78 -10.96 5.32 11.13
N GLN A 79 -10.08 5.51 10.15
CA GLN A 79 -10.39 6.28 8.94
C GLN A 79 -11.59 5.70 8.17
N LEU A 80 -11.66 4.37 8.03
CA LEU A 80 -12.81 3.70 7.42
C LEU A 80 -14.10 3.91 8.22
N GLN A 81 -14.03 3.86 9.54
CA GLN A 81 -15.16 4.10 10.43
C GLN A 81 -15.69 5.53 10.29
N GLU A 82 -14.81 6.53 10.28
CA GLU A 82 -15.18 7.93 10.03
C GLU A 82 -15.83 8.11 8.65
N MET A 83 -15.32 7.43 7.63
CA MET A 83 -15.91 7.47 6.29
C MET A 83 -17.30 6.80 6.23
N LEU A 84 -17.52 5.74 7.03
CA LEU A 84 -18.82 5.09 7.17
C LEU A 84 -19.82 6.01 7.86
N GLU A 85 -19.42 6.61 8.98
CA GLU A 85 -20.27 7.49 9.79
C GLU A 85 -20.67 8.77 9.03
N ASN A 86 -19.74 9.34 8.26
CA ASN A 86 -20.00 10.49 7.40
C ASN A 86 -20.77 10.13 6.11
N GLY A 87 -21.05 8.85 5.85
CA GLY A 87 -21.78 8.39 4.67
C GLY A 87 -21.00 8.48 3.35
N PHE A 88 -19.68 8.67 3.41
CA PHE A 88 -18.79 8.63 2.25
C PHE A 88 -18.68 7.22 1.67
N ILE A 89 -18.70 6.22 2.55
CA ILE A 89 -18.71 4.79 2.19
C ILE A 89 -19.87 4.07 2.87
N ARG A 90 -20.27 2.94 2.29
CA ARG A 90 -21.31 2.07 2.86
C ARG A 90 -20.89 0.61 2.68
N PRO A 91 -21.14 -0.28 3.65
CA PRO A 91 -20.90 -1.70 3.47
C PRO A 91 -21.79 -2.23 2.34
N THR A 92 -21.20 -2.96 1.40
CA THR A 92 -21.92 -3.61 0.31
C THR A 92 -21.37 -5.01 0.17
N VAL A 93 -22.24 -6.01 0.32
CA VAL A 93 -21.90 -7.40 0.02
C VAL A 93 -22.09 -7.59 -1.48
N LEU A 94 -21.00 -7.72 -2.21
CA LEU A 94 -21.06 -8.09 -3.62
C LEU A 94 -20.88 -9.60 -3.74
N PRO A 95 -21.66 -10.29 -4.59
CA PRO A 95 -21.47 -11.73 -4.81
C PRO A 95 -20.11 -12.08 -5.45
N TRP A 96 -19.35 -11.07 -5.89
CA TRP A 96 -18.03 -11.21 -6.51
C TRP A 96 -17.06 -10.25 -5.81
N GLY A 97 -16.24 -10.79 -4.90
CA GLY A 97 -15.38 -10.06 -3.96
C GLY A 97 -14.33 -9.16 -4.62
N ALA A 98 -14.73 -7.95 -4.99
CA ALA A 98 -13.82 -6.90 -5.38
C ALA A 98 -13.51 -6.05 -4.13
N PRO A 99 -12.23 -5.93 -3.72
CA PRO A 99 -11.89 -5.36 -2.41
C PRO A 99 -12.27 -3.87 -2.28
N VAL A 100 -12.34 -3.14 -3.39
CA VAL A 100 -12.65 -1.70 -3.42
C VAL A 100 -13.25 -1.29 -4.77
N LEU A 101 -14.42 -0.64 -4.79
CA LEU A 101 -15.06 -0.10 -6.00
C LEU A 101 -15.50 1.35 -5.80
N PHE A 102 -15.25 2.21 -6.78
CA PHE A 102 -15.76 3.58 -6.80
C PHE A 102 -17.04 3.66 -7.65
N VAL A 103 -18.15 4.04 -7.02
CA VAL A 103 -19.47 4.16 -7.65
C VAL A 103 -19.82 5.63 -7.87
N LYS A 104 -20.11 6.04 -9.10
CA LYS A 104 -20.59 7.39 -9.41
C LYS A 104 -22.09 7.50 -9.11
N LYS A 105 -22.48 8.46 -8.27
CA LYS A 105 -23.88 8.76 -7.95
C LYS A 105 -24.53 9.63 -9.05
N LYS A 106 -25.86 9.71 -9.01
CA LYS A 106 -26.67 10.55 -9.92
C LYS A 106 -26.35 12.04 -9.84
N ASP A 107 -25.92 12.51 -8.66
CA ASP A 107 -25.47 13.89 -8.42
C ASP A 107 -24.03 14.16 -8.89
N GLY A 108 -23.36 13.17 -9.47
CA GLY A 108 -21.98 13.27 -9.92
C GLY A 108 -20.92 13.01 -8.84
N SER A 109 -21.29 12.89 -7.56
CA SER A 109 -20.37 12.53 -6.49
C SER A 109 -19.93 11.07 -6.56
N MET A 110 -18.70 10.78 -6.13
CA MET A 110 -18.21 9.40 -6.03
C MET A 110 -18.51 8.84 -4.65
N ARG A 111 -18.88 7.56 -4.58
CA ARG A 111 -19.00 6.76 -3.34
C ARG A 111 -18.00 5.63 -3.42
N LEU A 112 -17.19 5.47 -2.38
CA LEU A 112 -16.30 4.32 -2.27
C LEU A 112 -17.08 3.17 -1.59
N CYS A 113 -17.06 1.99 -2.21
CA CYS A 113 -17.66 0.75 -1.72
C CYS A 113 -16.54 -0.23 -1.40
N ILE A 114 -16.55 -0.77 -0.19
CA ILE A 114 -15.55 -1.72 0.30
C ILE A 114 -16.32 -2.98 0.71
N ASP A 115 -15.84 -4.13 0.22
CA ASP A 115 -16.33 -5.44 0.63
C ASP A 115 -15.60 -5.87 1.91
N TYR A 116 -16.32 -6.45 2.87
CA TYR A 116 -15.79 -6.77 4.21
C TYR A 116 -15.70 -8.28 4.42
#